data_AF-A0A931RPM2-F1
#
_entry.id   AF-A0A931RPM2-F1
#
_cell.length_a   1.000
_cell.length_b   1.000
_cell.length_c   1.000
_cell.angle_alpha   90.00
_cell.angle_beta   90.00
_cell.angle_gamma   90.00
#
_symmetry.space_group_name_H-M   'P 1'
#
loop_
_entity.id
_entity.type
_entity.pdbx_description
1 polymer ?
#
loop_
_entity_poly.entity_id
_entity_poly.type
_entity_poly.pdbx_seq_one_letter_code
_entity_poly.pdbx_strand_id
1 'polypeptide(L)'
;RSCGQKYDIPYPVKIKENINKNISVLLRKYGKVAIWGMTFPVMNLFSQLNILNDRNVFAVDISESKRQMDLCGKKIYSPDVLNKENIKVVVIAVPFFGSQISCQVKENHPGVSEIIDICKLVDVNPVK
;
A
#
# COMPACT_ATOMS: atom_id res chain seq x y z
N ARG A 1 0.61 -38.33 -1.88
CA ARG A 1 1.85 -37.91 -2.57
C ARG A 1 1.93 -36.38 -2.49
N SER A 2 3.12 -35.88 -2.16
CA SER A 2 3.49 -34.53 -1.70
C SER A 2 2.67 -33.35 -2.25
N CYS A 3 1.90 -32.70 -1.38
CA CYS A 3 1.34 -31.36 -1.65
C CYS A 3 2.51 -30.37 -1.54
N GLY A 4 2.82 -29.68 -2.64
CA GLY A 4 3.95 -28.75 -2.72
C GLY A 4 3.87 -27.69 -1.63
N GLN A 5 4.77 -27.77 -0.65
CA GLN A 5 5.05 -26.67 0.26
C GLN A 5 5.37 -25.44 -0.61
N LYS A 6 4.44 -24.49 -0.67
CA LYS A 6 4.78 -23.12 -1.02
C LYS A 6 5.76 -22.69 0.07
N TYR A 7 7.02 -22.49 -0.30
CA TYR A 7 7.98 -21.87 0.59
C TYR A 7 7.43 -20.51 1.01
N ASP A 8 6.88 -20.41 2.22
CA ASP A 8 6.60 -19.13 2.85
C ASP A 8 7.95 -18.59 3.30
N ILE A 9 8.65 -17.91 2.38
CA ILE A 9 9.89 -17.23 2.71
C ILE A 9 9.48 -15.97 3.45
N PRO A 10 9.66 -15.91 4.79
CA PRO A 10 9.26 -14.74 5.54
C PRO A 10 10.07 -13.55 5.07
N TYR A 11 9.41 -12.40 4.88
CA TYR A 11 10.12 -11.17 4.55
C TYR A 11 11.15 -10.86 5.66
N PRO A 12 12.39 -10.47 5.31
CA PRO A 12 13.38 -10.01 6.27
C PRO A 12 12.79 -8.95 7.20
N VAL A 13 13.02 -9.10 8.51
CA VAL A 13 12.47 -8.21 9.56
C VAL A 13 12.75 -6.75 9.25
N LYS A 14 13.97 -6.45 8.77
CA LYS A 14 14.41 -5.10 8.40
C LYS A 14 13.55 -4.44 7.31
N ILE A 15 13.04 -5.23 6.34
CA ILE A 15 12.15 -4.69 5.30
C ILE A 15 10.82 -4.25 5.91
N LYS A 16 10.26 -5.06 6.81
CA LYS A 16 9.01 -4.73 7.51
C LYS A 16 9.16 -3.46 8.35
N GLU A 17 10.27 -3.36 9.10
CA GLU A 17 10.61 -2.19 9.92
C GLU A 17 10.76 -0.93 9.06
N ASN A 18 11.49 -1.02 7.94
CA ASN A 18 11.68 0.11 7.03
C ASN A 18 10.35 0.57 6.43
N ILE A 19 9.50 -0.35 5.98
CA ILE A 19 8.17 0.00 5.45
C ILE A 19 7.34 0.71 6.52
N ASN A 20 7.24 0.16 7.74
CA ASN A 20 6.51 0.78 8.83
C ASN A 20 7.04 2.19 9.16
N LYS A 21 8.36 2.33 9.28
CA LYS A 21 9.02 3.61 9.56
C LYS A 21 8.73 4.64 8.46
N ASN A 22 8.86 4.24 7.20
CA ASN A 22 8.71 5.15 6.07
C ASN A 22 7.24 5.53 5.85
N ILE A 23 6.29 4.62 6.01
CA ILE A 23 4.85 4.98 6.00
C ILE A 23 4.52 5.93 7.17
N SER A 24 5.10 5.72 8.34
CA SER A 24 4.92 6.63 9.49
C SER A 24 5.45 8.04 9.20
N VAL A 25 6.56 8.17 8.46
CA VAL A 25 7.07 9.47 7.98
C VAL A 25 6.06 10.11 7.04
N LEU A 26 5.52 9.35 6.08
CA LEU A 26 4.51 9.85 5.14
C LEU A 26 3.23 10.28 5.86
N LEU A 27 2.77 9.52 6.86
CA LEU A 27 1.61 9.91 7.69
C LEU A 27 1.86 11.21 8.45
N ARG A 28 3.05 11.41 9.03
CA ARG A 28 3.38 12.69 9.68
C ARG A 28 3.42 13.86 8.69
N LYS A 29 3.86 13.63 7.46
CA LYS A 29 3.99 14.66 6.42
C LYS A 29 2.66 15.02 5.76
N TYR A 30 1.83 14.03 5.46
CA TYR A 30 0.63 14.17 4.62
C TYR A 30 -0.68 13.92 5.36
N GLY A 31 -0.63 13.45 6.61
CA GLY A 31 -1.80 13.11 7.43
C GLY A 31 -2.46 11.78 7.05
N LYS A 32 -2.69 11.53 5.75
CA LYS A 32 -3.29 10.31 5.22
C LYS A 32 -2.44 9.70 4.10
N VAL A 33 -2.38 8.38 4.05
CA VAL A 33 -1.61 7.63 3.05
C VAL A 33 -2.50 6.58 2.42
N ALA A 34 -2.58 6.56 1.09
CA ALA A 34 -3.17 5.44 0.36
C ALA A 34 -2.09 4.45 -0.07
N ILE A 35 -2.37 3.16 0.05
CA ILE A 35 -1.53 2.07 -0.46
C ILE A 35 -2.34 1.37 -1.55
N TRP A 36 -1.88 1.47 -2.79
CA TRP A 36 -2.60 0.96 -3.96
C TRP A 36 -2.01 -0.37 -4.44
N GLY A 37 -2.87 -1.38 -4.58
CA GLY A 37 -2.57 -2.65 -5.26
C GLY A 37 -2.53 -3.83 -4.31
N MET A 38 -3.70 -4.28 -3.88
CA MET A 38 -3.94 -5.33 -2.89
C MET A 38 -3.90 -6.73 -3.51
N THR A 39 -2.75 -7.10 -4.07
CA THR A 39 -2.47 -8.49 -4.47
C THR A 39 -2.28 -9.38 -3.25
N PHE A 40 -2.39 -10.71 -3.40
CA PHE A 40 -2.22 -11.64 -2.28
C PHE A 40 -0.85 -11.50 -1.57
N PRO A 41 0.30 -11.39 -2.27
CA PRO A 41 1.59 -11.17 -1.61
C PRO A 41 1.62 -9.85 -0.83
N VAL A 42 1.05 -8.79 -1.39
CA VAL A 42 0.95 -7.48 -0.74
C VAL A 42 0.09 -7.59 0.53
N MET A 43 -1.10 -8.17 0.44
CA MET A 43 -1.98 -8.38 1.58
C MET A 43 -1.31 -9.23 2.68
N ASN A 44 -0.55 -10.27 2.30
CA ASN A 44 0.20 -11.09 3.25
C ASN A 44 1.38 -10.36 3.91
N LEU A 45 2.09 -9.50 3.16
CA LEU A 45 3.11 -8.64 3.75
C LEU A 45 2.48 -7.68 4.76
N PHE A 46 1.38 -7.03 4.36
CA PHE A 46 0.76 -5.99 5.17
C PHE A 46 -0.03 -6.53 6.37
N SER A 47 -0.53 -7.77 6.34
CA SER A 47 -1.14 -8.40 7.53
C SER A 47 -0.14 -8.58 8.68
N GLN A 48 1.16 -8.55 8.37
CA GLN A 48 2.25 -8.63 9.33
C GLN A 48 2.74 -7.24 9.78
N LEU A 49 2.12 -6.16 9.28
CA LEU A 49 2.50 -4.78 9.56
C LEU A 49 1.39 -4.06 10.34
N ASN A 50 1.71 -3.61 11.55
CA ASN A 50 0.75 -2.87 12.39
C ASN A 50 0.27 -1.55 11.76
N ILE A 51 1.00 -1.01 10.77
CA ILE A 51 0.68 0.27 10.13
C ILE A 51 -0.65 0.26 9.38
N LEU A 52 -1.12 -0.92 8.95
CA LEU A 52 -2.46 -1.03 8.38
C LEU A 52 -3.56 -0.82 9.41
N ASN A 53 -3.31 -0.95 10.71
CA ASN A 53 -4.32 -0.65 11.71
C ASN A 53 -4.53 0.86 11.91
N ASP A 54 -3.64 1.70 11.38
CA ASP A 54 -3.82 3.15 11.45
C ASP A 54 -5.00 3.59 10.58
N ARG A 55 -5.95 4.31 11.17
CA ARG A 55 -7.17 4.82 10.51
C ARG A 55 -6.89 5.76 9.34
N ASN A 56 -5.70 6.37 9.29
CA ASN A 56 -5.27 7.28 8.24
C ASN A 56 -4.51 6.58 7.10
N VAL A 57 -4.34 5.26 7.18
CA VAL A 57 -3.83 4.46 6.07
C VAL A 57 -5.01 3.85 5.32
N PHE A 58 -5.00 3.87 3.99
CA PHE A 58 -6.10 3.37 3.17
C PHE A 58 -5.59 2.31 2.21
N ALA A 59 -6.08 1.08 2.33
CA ALA A 59 -5.83 0.03 1.33
C ALA A 59 -6.73 0.29 0.11
N VAL A 60 -6.15 0.43 -1.07
CA VAL A 60 -6.86 0.80 -2.30
C VAL A 60 -6.64 -0.25 -3.38
N ASP A 61 -7.71 -0.64 -4.05
CA ASP A 61 -7.63 -1.46 -5.26
C ASP A 61 -8.78 -1.17 -6.23
N ILE A 62 -8.47 -1.22 -7.53
CA ILE A 62 -9.47 -1.02 -8.58
C ILE A 62 -10.35 -2.27 -8.78
N SER A 63 -9.83 -3.45 -8.43
CA SER A 63 -10.54 -4.71 -8.52
C SER A 63 -11.70 -4.79 -7.54
N GLU A 64 -12.91 -4.97 -8.06
CA GLU A 64 -14.11 -5.10 -7.22
C GLU A 64 -14.05 -6.34 -6.32
N SER A 65 -13.55 -7.47 -6.84
CA SER A 65 -13.42 -8.68 -6.04
C SER A 65 -12.46 -8.50 -4.86
N LYS A 66 -11.40 -7.69 -5.01
CA LYS A 66 -10.54 -7.31 -3.88
C LYS A 66 -11.24 -6.41 -2.88
N ARG A 67 -12.10 -5.49 -3.32
CA ARG A 67 -12.89 -4.63 -2.41
C ARG A 67 -13.92 -5.37 -1.56
N GLN A 68 -14.28 -6.59 -1.96
CA GLN A 68 -15.13 -7.48 -1.16
C GLN A 68 -14.34 -8.32 -0.13
N MET A 69 -13.00 -8.27 -0.18
CA MET A 69 -12.16 -8.94 0.80
C MET A 69 -11.96 -8.08 2.05
N ASP A 70 -11.69 -8.76 3.16
CA ASP A 70 -11.24 -8.15 4.40
C ASP A 70 -9.72 -8.29 4.55
N LEU A 71 -9.04 -7.19 4.85
CA LEU A 71 -7.61 -7.15 5.11
C LEU A 71 -7.37 -6.91 6.60
N CYS A 72 -7.43 -7.97 7.40
CA CYS A 72 -7.23 -7.91 8.86
C CYS A 72 -8.21 -6.94 9.57
N GLY A 73 -9.50 -7.04 9.25
CA GLY A 73 -10.55 -6.16 9.75
C GLY A 73 -10.64 -4.82 9.02
N LYS A 74 -9.84 -4.62 7.96
CA LYS A 74 -9.80 -3.38 7.19
C LYS A 74 -10.38 -3.56 5.79
N LYS A 75 -11.27 -2.64 5.44
CA LYS A 75 -11.84 -2.52 4.11
C LYS A 75 -10.80 -2.12 3.07
N ILE A 76 -10.86 -2.73 1.90
CA ILE A 76 -10.17 -2.29 0.69
C ILE A 76 -11.10 -1.33 -0.08
N TYR A 77 -10.62 -0.11 -0.34
CA TYR A 77 -11.38 0.97 -0.93
C TYR A 77 -11.21 1.03 -2.46
N SER A 78 -12.20 1.61 -3.15
CA SER A 78 -12.04 2.04 -4.55
C SER A 78 -11.13 3.26 -4.64
N PRO A 79 -10.51 3.52 -5.81
CA PRO A 79 -9.70 4.72 -6.03
C PRO A 79 -10.39 6.05 -5.67
N ASP A 80 -11.72 6.11 -5.73
CA ASP A 80 -12.48 7.33 -5.36
C ASP A 80 -12.22 7.82 -3.93
N VAL A 81 -11.74 6.94 -3.04
CA VAL A 81 -11.36 7.31 -1.68
C VAL A 81 -10.28 8.39 -1.68
N LEU A 82 -9.41 8.44 -2.69
CA LEU A 82 -8.36 9.45 -2.80
C LEU A 82 -8.96 10.86 -2.82
N ASN A 83 -10.03 11.04 -3.59
CA ASN A 83 -10.72 12.32 -3.69
C ASN A 83 -11.60 12.57 -2.45
N LYS A 84 -12.38 11.55 -2.02
CA LYS A 84 -13.30 11.66 -0.87
C LYS A 84 -12.58 12.03 0.42
N GLU A 85 -11.42 11.43 0.65
CA GLU A 85 -10.63 11.62 1.88
C GLU A 85 -9.54 12.69 1.73
N ASN A 86 -9.43 13.32 0.55
CA ASN A 86 -8.39 14.29 0.20
C ASN A 86 -6.96 13.76 0.46
N ILE A 87 -6.70 12.53 0.02
CA ILE A 87 -5.41 11.86 0.22
C ILE A 87 -4.40 12.45 -0.77
N LYS A 88 -3.26 12.92 -0.25
CA LYS A 88 -2.23 13.61 -1.03
C LYS A 88 -1.08 12.73 -1.51
N VAL A 89 -0.92 11.55 -0.91
CA VAL A 89 0.16 10.61 -1.21
C VAL A 89 -0.36 9.20 -1.44
N VAL A 90 0.12 8.59 -2.52
CA VAL A 90 -0.18 7.20 -2.90
C VAL A 90 1.12 6.40 -2.90
N VAL A 91 1.14 5.28 -2.18
CA VAL A 91 2.18 4.26 -2.26
C VAL A 91 1.70 3.14 -3.17
N ILE A 92 2.39 2.89 -4.27
CA ILE A 92 2.10 1.77 -5.17
C ILE A 92 2.77 0.51 -4.61
N ALA A 93 1.97 -0.45 -4.15
CA ALA A 93 2.44 -1.69 -3.55
C ALA A 93 2.81 -2.78 -4.58
N VAL A 94 2.50 -2.55 -5.86
CA VAL A 94 2.77 -3.46 -6.98
C VAL A 94 3.61 -2.75 -8.05
N PRO A 95 4.95 -2.77 -7.92
CA PRO A 95 5.85 -2.03 -8.81
C PRO A 95 5.64 -2.33 -10.30
N PHE A 96 5.27 -3.57 -10.64
CA PHE A 96 5.01 -3.99 -12.01
C PHE A 96 3.88 -3.19 -12.69
N PHE A 97 2.90 -2.72 -11.92
CA PHE A 97 1.83 -1.86 -12.41
C PHE A 97 2.07 -0.37 -12.12
N GLY A 98 3.30 0.00 -11.73
CA GLY A 98 3.67 1.33 -11.26
C GLY A 98 3.32 2.44 -12.24
N SER A 99 3.66 2.27 -13.53
CA SER A 99 3.36 3.26 -14.57
C SER A 99 1.86 3.42 -14.79
N GLN A 100 1.14 2.31 -14.94
CA GLN A 100 -0.31 2.30 -15.16
C GLN A 100 -1.06 2.96 -14.00
N ILE A 101 -0.76 2.57 -12.77
CA ILE A 101 -1.40 3.14 -11.57
C ILE A 101 -1.03 4.62 -11.45
N SER A 102 0.23 5.00 -11.72
CA SER A 102 0.65 6.41 -11.68
C SER A 102 -0.12 7.27 -12.67
N CYS A 103 -0.30 6.81 -13.91
CA CYS A 103 -1.11 7.53 -14.90
C CYS A 103 -2.57 7.66 -14.43
N GLN A 104 -3.18 6.57 -13.97
CA GLN A 104 -4.55 6.58 -13.46
C GLN A 104 -4.73 7.57 -12.30
N VAL A 105 -3.78 7.61 -11.37
CA VAL A 105 -3.79 8.55 -10.25
C VAL A 105 -3.69 9.98 -10.75
N LYS A 106 -2.73 10.28 -11.63
CA LYS A 106 -2.51 11.65 -12.13
C LYS A 106 -3.70 12.17 -12.94
N GLU A 107 -4.32 11.31 -13.76
CA GLU A 107 -5.43 11.67 -14.63
C GLU A 107 -6.74 11.85 -13.86
N ASN A 108 -7.05 10.95 -12.92
CA ASN A 108 -8.37 10.90 -12.27
C ASN A 108 -8.39 11.50 -10.85
N HIS A 109 -7.22 11.70 -10.25
CA HIS A 109 -7.06 12.16 -8.88
C HIS A 109 -6.01 13.28 -8.81
N PRO A 110 -6.25 14.44 -9.45
CA PRO A 110 -5.29 15.56 -9.52
C PRO A 110 -4.96 16.16 -8.14
N GLY A 111 -5.75 15.83 -7.11
CA GLY A 111 -5.46 16.20 -5.74
C GLY A 111 -4.29 15.45 -5.11
N VAL A 112 -3.83 14.35 -5.69
CA VAL A 112 -2.65 13.59 -5.25
C VAL A 112 -1.38 14.29 -5.74
N SER A 113 -0.53 14.74 -4.81
CA SER A 113 0.71 15.44 -5.13
C SER A 113 1.92 14.52 -5.21
N GLU A 114 1.86 13.33 -4.61
CA GLU A 114 3.01 12.44 -4.47
C GLU A 114 2.64 10.98 -4.74
N ILE A 115 3.47 10.30 -5.55
CA ILE A 115 3.27 8.89 -5.91
C ILE A 115 4.59 8.15 -5.72
N ILE A 116 4.60 7.18 -4.81
CA ILE A 116 5.79 6.51 -4.32
C ILE A 116 5.69 5.02 -4.65
N ASP A 117 6.72 4.45 -5.27
CA ASP A 117 6.84 3.00 -5.40
C ASP A 117 7.24 2.37 -4.06
N ILE A 118 6.63 1.25 -3.67
CA ILE A 118 6.95 0.54 -2.42
C ILE A 118 8.43 0.16 -2.30
N CYS A 119 9.16 -0.01 -3.41
CA CYS A 119 10.60 -0.23 -3.41
C CYS A 119 11.36 0.95 -2.77
N LYS A 120 10.82 2.17 -2.78
CA LYS A 120 11.43 3.31 -2.07
C LYS A 120 11.25 3.24 -0.56
N LEU A 121 10.35 2.37 -0.07
CA LEU A 121 10.07 2.22 1.36
C LEU A 121 10.88 1.11 2.02
N VAL A 122 11.58 0.27 1.24
CA VAL A 122 12.36 -0.85 1.78
C VAL A 122 13.77 -0.43 2.21
N ASP A 123 14.23 0.76 1.79
CA ASP A 123 15.54 1.30 2.13
C ASP A 123 15.60 1.94 3.53
N VAL A 124 16.81 2.02 4.06
CA VAL A 124 17.11 2.57 5.41
C VAL A 124 16.93 4.10 5.46
N ASN A 125 17.13 4.75 4.31
CA ASN A 125 17.00 6.20 4.19
C ASN A 125 15.53 6.58 4.08
N PRO A 126 15.02 7.50 4.92
CA PRO A 126 13.64 7.91 4.84
C PRO A 126 13.32 8.56 3.51
N VAL A 127 12.12 8.28 2.99
CA VAL A 127 11.60 8.99 1.82
C VAL A 127 11.52 10.47 2.18
N LYS A 128 12.21 11.31 1.39
CA LYS A 128 12.28 12.76 1.58
C LYS A 128 10.99 13.45 1.10
#